data_AF-A0A286DH87-F1
#
_entry.id   AF-A0A286DH87-F1
#
_cell.length_a   1.000
_cell.length_b   1.000
_cell.length_c   1.000
_cell.angle_alpha   90.00
_cell.angle_beta   90.00
_cell.angle_gamma   90.00
#
_symmetry.space_group_name_H-M   'P 1'
#
loop_
_entity.id
_entity.type
_entity.pdbx_description
1 polymer ?
#
loop_
_entity_poly.entity_id
_entity_poly.type
_entity_poly.pdbx_seq_one_letter_code
_entity_poly.pdbx_strand_id
1 'polypeptide(L)'
;MPAVATDSAASRLAQAARFDYATKLATTLALQGHIPKANFDCVAAIPLGTYTGPIAGFIGSKLNTDEIATALSFYESPVGGKYTQYGIVQFYKLKAIPEDLTVPDIDKNEMQQIVAFSRSSAGVKLMAPDFSRGMVLAAKSAEDKELVACGYKGAL
;
A
#
# COMPACT_ATOMS: atom_id res chain seq x y z
N MET A 1 -3.92 -14.32 -20.16
CA MET A 1 -2.47 -14.23 -19.85
C MET A 1 -2.34 -14.09 -18.35
N PRO A 2 -1.74 -15.06 -17.63
CA PRO A 2 -1.46 -14.85 -16.22
C PRO A 2 -0.30 -13.86 -16.14
N ALA A 3 -0.52 -12.71 -15.51
CA ALA A 3 0.56 -11.84 -15.10
C ALA A 3 1.34 -12.61 -14.02
N VAL A 4 2.39 -13.30 -14.44
CA VAL A 4 3.43 -13.79 -13.53
C VAL A 4 3.85 -12.57 -12.74
N ALA A 5 3.63 -12.59 -11.43
CA ALA A 5 4.26 -11.66 -10.53
C ALA A 5 5.76 -11.85 -10.72
N THR A 6 6.35 -11.07 -11.62
CA THR A 6 7.79 -11.05 -11.82
C THR A 6 8.36 -10.66 -10.48
N ASP A 7 9.18 -11.54 -9.93
CA ASP A 7 9.96 -11.43 -8.69
C ASP A 7 10.99 -10.30 -8.84
N SER A 8 10.47 -9.10 -9.03
CA SER A 8 11.24 -7.89 -9.29
C SER A 8 11.47 -7.17 -7.97
N ALA A 9 12.57 -6.41 -7.90
CA ALA A 9 12.85 -5.57 -6.74
C ALA A 9 11.69 -4.60 -6.43
N ALA A 10 10.96 -4.13 -7.46
CA ALA A 10 9.76 -3.31 -7.28
C ALA A 10 8.59 -4.08 -6.66
N SER A 11 8.39 -5.35 -7.04
CA SER A 11 7.38 -6.23 -6.44
C SER A 11 7.68 -6.50 -4.96
N ARG A 12 8.95 -6.76 -4.64
CA ARG A 12 9.41 -6.92 -3.25
C ARG A 12 9.23 -5.63 -2.46
N LEU A 13 9.55 -4.47 -3.04
CA LEU A 13 9.34 -3.18 -2.41
C LEU A 13 7.85 -2.92 -2.13
N ALA A 14 6.96 -3.20 -3.09
CA ALA A 14 5.52 -3.06 -2.90
C ALA A 14 4.99 -3.91 -1.72
N GLN A 15 5.54 -5.12 -1.55
CA GLN A 15 5.20 -6.02 -0.44
C GLN A 15 5.80 -5.56 0.89
N ALA A 16 7.09 -5.21 0.92
CA ALA A 16 7.79 -4.74 2.12
C ALA A 16 7.15 -3.45 2.67
N ALA A 17 6.79 -2.52 1.80
CA ALA A 17 6.07 -1.30 2.15
C ALA A 17 4.57 -1.50 2.40
N ARG A 18 4.05 -2.74 2.25
CA ARG A 18 2.63 -3.12 2.42
C ARG A 18 1.66 -2.27 1.61
N PHE A 19 2.04 -1.82 0.42
CA PHE A 19 1.16 -1.00 -0.43
C PHE A 19 -0.07 -1.77 -0.90
N ASP A 20 0.09 -3.05 -1.25
CA ASP A 20 -1.04 -3.92 -1.61
C ASP A 20 -2.07 -4.04 -0.49
N TYR A 21 -1.60 -4.25 0.74
CA TYR A 21 -2.45 -4.28 1.93
C TYR A 21 -3.16 -2.95 2.14
N ALA A 22 -2.44 -1.83 2.04
CA ALA A 22 -3.02 -0.49 2.22
C ALA A 22 -4.09 -0.18 1.15
N THR A 23 -3.86 -0.59 -0.11
CA THR A 23 -4.85 -0.47 -1.18
C THR A 23 -6.08 -1.32 -0.90
N LYS A 24 -5.91 -2.63 -0.63
CA LYS A 24 -7.02 -3.53 -0.30
C LYS A 24 -7.86 -2.97 0.85
N LEU A 25 -7.17 -2.48 1.88
CA LEU A 25 -7.79 -1.90 3.04
C LEU A 25 -8.59 -0.64 2.68
N ALA A 26 -8.01 0.30 1.96
CA ALA A 26 -8.67 1.52 1.54
C ALA A 26 -9.94 1.23 0.73
N THR A 27 -9.88 0.30 -0.22
CA THR A 27 -11.03 -0.16 -1.03
C THR A 27 -12.13 -0.76 -0.15
N THR A 28 -11.77 -1.68 0.74
CA THR A 28 -12.74 -2.36 1.62
C THR A 28 -13.47 -1.35 2.51
N LEU A 29 -12.73 -0.41 3.10
CA LEU A 29 -13.28 0.59 4.01
C LEU A 29 -14.11 1.66 3.29
N ALA A 30 -13.74 2.04 2.07
CA ALA A 30 -14.55 2.96 1.27
C ALA A 30 -15.94 2.40 0.94
N LEU A 31 -16.11 1.08 0.95
CA LEU A 31 -17.36 0.40 0.63
C LEU A 31 -18.16 -0.04 1.86
N GLN A 32 -17.58 0.06 3.06
CA GLN A 32 -18.24 -0.37 4.29
C GLN A 32 -19.54 0.43 4.50
N GLY A 33 -20.67 -0.28 4.60
CA GLY A 33 -22.00 0.34 4.75
C GLY A 33 -22.58 0.95 3.47
N HIS A 34 -21.85 0.96 2.36
CA HIS A 34 -22.28 1.53 1.08
C HIS A 34 -22.74 0.47 0.06
N ILE A 35 -22.49 -0.81 0.32
CA ILE A 35 -22.88 -1.92 -0.55
C ILE A 35 -23.54 -3.05 0.24
N PRO A 36 -24.34 -3.92 -0.41
CA PRO A 36 -24.91 -5.10 0.22
C PRO A 36 -23.83 -5.97 0.86
N LYS A 37 -24.15 -6.60 2.00
CA LYS A 37 -23.20 -7.42 2.78
C LYS A 37 -22.51 -8.50 1.92
N ALA A 38 -23.23 -9.16 1.02
CA ALA A 38 -22.65 -10.17 0.14
C ALA A 38 -21.53 -9.61 -0.77
N ASN A 39 -21.72 -8.41 -1.32
CA ASN A 39 -20.70 -7.74 -2.14
C ASN A 39 -19.53 -7.28 -1.26
N PHE A 40 -19.80 -6.77 -0.06
CA PHE A 40 -18.76 -6.39 0.90
C PHE A 40 -17.90 -7.59 1.31
N ASP A 41 -18.52 -8.72 1.65
CA ASP A 41 -17.83 -9.95 2.02
C ASP A 41 -16.98 -10.47 0.85
N CYS A 42 -17.44 -10.31 -0.41
CA CYS A 42 -16.64 -10.58 -1.60
C CYS A 42 -15.41 -9.67 -1.72
N VAL A 43 -15.56 -8.35 -1.57
CA VAL A 43 -14.45 -7.40 -1.64
C VAL A 43 -13.42 -7.65 -0.53
N ALA A 44 -13.89 -7.92 0.69
CA ALA A 44 -13.01 -8.27 1.81
C ALA A 44 -12.21 -9.56 1.56
N ALA A 45 -12.76 -10.48 0.74
CA ALA A 45 -12.12 -11.74 0.36
C ALA A 45 -11.11 -11.60 -0.79
N ILE A 46 -10.95 -10.43 -1.43
CA ILE A 46 -9.93 -10.20 -2.47
C ILE A 46 -8.55 -10.60 -1.92
N PRO A 47 -7.78 -11.48 -2.59
CA PRO A 47 -6.48 -11.92 -2.09
C PRO A 47 -5.49 -10.78 -1.91
N LEU A 48 -4.66 -10.86 -0.85
CA LEU A 48 -3.44 -10.07 -0.77
C LEU A 48 -2.52 -10.46 -1.93
N GLY A 49 -1.93 -9.47 -2.58
CA GLY A 49 -1.11 -9.63 -3.78
C GLY A 49 -1.81 -9.16 -5.07
N THR A 50 -3.14 -8.99 -5.05
CA THR A 50 -3.93 -8.60 -6.25
C THR A 50 -3.46 -7.28 -6.87
N TYR A 51 -3.02 -6.34 -6.05
CA TYR A 51 -2.58 -5.00 -6.46
C TYR A 51 -1.07 -4.90 -6.65
N THR A 52 -0.32 -5.92 -6.23
CA THR A 52 1.16 -5.89 -6.22
C THR A 52 1.73 -5.68 -7.62
N GLY A 53 1.20 -6.35 -8.65
CA GLY A 53 1.68 -6.23 -10.03
C GLY A 53 1.58 -4.78 -10.57
N PRO A 54 0.38 -4.18 -10.61
CA PRO A 54 0.22 -2.79 -11.03
C PRO A 54 1.03 -1.78 -10.21
N ILE A 55 1.07 -1.95 -8.89
CA ILE A 55 1.86 -1.08 -8.00
C ILE A 55 3.36 -1.21 -8.30
N ALA A 56 3.87 -2.43 -8.47
CA ALA A 56 5.26 -2.68 -8.82
C ALA A 56 5.63 -2.06 -10.18
N GLY A 57 4.73 -2.16 -11.18
CA GLY A 57 4.91 -1.50 -12.47
C GLY A 57 5.03 0.02 -12.35
N PHE A 58 4.21 0.65 -11.51
CA PHE A 58 4.33 2.08 -11.22
C PHE A 58 5.64 2.42 -10.51
N ILE A 59 6.00 1.70 -9.45
CA ILE A 59 7.26 1.89 -8.72
C ILE A 59 8.45 1.82 -9.67
N GLY A 60 8.53 0.78 -10.51
CA GLY A 60 9.62 0.60 -11.47
C GLY A 60 9.70 1.68 -12.55
N SER A 61 8.60 2.40 -12.81
CA SER A 61 8.59 3.55 -13.74
C SER A 61 9.01 4.88 -13.09
N LYS A 62 9.06 4.95 -11.75
CA LYS A 62 9.32 6.18 -10.99
C LYS A 62 10.63 6.17 -10.24
N LEU A 63 11.09 5.00 -9.85
CA LEU A 63 12.33 4.78 -9.13
C LEU A 63 13.34 4.06 -10.04
N ASN A 64 14.59 4.48 -9.95
CA ASN A 64 15.70 3.72 -10.53
C ASN A 64 16.10 2.56 -9.60
N THR A 65 17.04 1.72 -10.05
CA THR A 65 17.47 0.52 -9.31
C THR A 65 18.05 0.84 -7.93
N ASP A 66 18.85 1.89 -7.79
CA ASP A 66 19.48 2.29 -6.52
C ASP A 66 18.44 2.84 -5.54
N GLU A 67 17.46 3.58 -6.04
CA GLU A 67 16.34 4.08 -5.25
C GLU A 67 15.46 2.94 -4.74
N ILE A 68 15.19 1.94 -5.59
CA ILE A 68 14.45 0.74 -5.18
C ILE A 68 15.23 -0.03 -4.11
N ALA A 69 16.54 -0.23 -4.29
CA ALA A 69 17.37 -0.91 -3.29
C ALA A 69 17.40 -0.16 -1.94
N THR A 70 17.53 1.17 -1.99
CA THR A 70 17.50 2.03 -0.79
C THR A 70 16.16 1.93 -0.06
N ALA A 71 15.06 2.04 -0.79
CA ALA A 71 13.73 1.90 -0.22
C ALA A 71 13.49 0.51 0.36
N LEU A 72 13.90 -0.53 -0.36
CA LEU A 72 13.78 -1.92 0.09
C LEU A 72 14.53 -2.14 1.40
N SER A 73 15.79 -1.68 1.48
CA SER A 73 16.58 -1.76 2.71
C SER A 73 15.91 -1.06 3.88
N PHE A 74 15.23 0.07 3.64
CA PHE A 74 14.48 0.75 4.69
C PHE A 74 13.23 -0.03 5.10
N TYR A 75 12.34 -0.38 4.16
CA TYR A 75 11.06 -1.03 4.46
C TYR A 75 11.19 -2.48 4.97
N GLU A 76 12.28 -3.19 4.62
CA GLU A 76 12.61 -4.51 5.19
C GLU A 76 13.26 -4.40 6.58
N SER A 77 13.68 -3.20 7.02
CA SER A 77 14.23 -2.99 8.36
C SER A 77 13.13 -2.99 9.43
N PRO A 78 13.47 -3.27 10.71
CA PRO A 78 12.54 -3.14 11.82
C PRO A 78 11.88 -1.75 11.91
N VAL A 79 12.64 -0.68 11.65
CA VAL A 79 12.14 0.70 11.69
C VAL A 79 11.18 0.99 10.55
N GLY A 80 11.49 0.54 9.32
CA GLY A 80 10.58 0.66 8.19
C GLY A 80 9.28 -0.12 8.38
N GLY A 81 9.36 -1.32 8.97
CA GLY A 81 8.18 -2.10 9.36
C GLY A 81 7.28 -1.35 10.35
N LYS A 82 7.86 -0.77 11.41
CA LYS A 82 7.14 0.09 12.36
C LYS A 82 6.53 1.32 11.68
N TYR A 83 7.28 1.98 10.80
CA TYR A 83 6.80 3.16 10.08
C TYR A 83 5.60 2.82 9.18
N THR A 84 5.65 1.72 8.43
CA THR A 84 4.54 1.24 7.62
C THR A 84 3.31 0.90 8.48
N GLN A 85 3.51 0.20 9.60
CA GLN A 85 2.43 -0.10 10.53
C GLN A 85 1.83 1.17 11.13
N TYR A 86 2.65 2.16 11.50
CA TYR A 86 2.17 3.45 11.98
C TYR A 86 1.26 4.12 10.95
N GLY A 87 1.65 4.15 9.66
CA GLY A 87 0.81 4.69 8.58
C GLY A 87 -0.56 3.99 8.46
N ILE A 88 -0.57 2.65 8.55
CA ILE A 88 -1.81 1.85 8.55
C ILE A 88 -2.68 2.23 9.75
N VAL A 89 -2.13 2.27 10.96
CA VAL A 89 -2.89 2.62 12.19
C VAL A 89 -3.49 4.02 12.09
N GLN A 90 -2.73 5.00 11.57
CA GLN A 90 -3.25 6.35 11.37
C GLN A 90 -4.41 6.38 10.38
N PHE A 91 -4.37 5.54 9.33
CA PHE A 91 -5.49 5.41 8.39
C PHE A 91 -6.78 4.92 9.07
N TYR A 92 -6.70 3.88 9.92
CA TYR A 92 -7.86 3.40 10.68
C TYR A 92 -8.41 4.45 11.64
N LYS A 93 -7.53 5.16 12.36
CA LYS A 93 -7.92 6.25 13.26
C LYS A 93 -8.64 7.37 12.51
N LEU A 94 -8.14 7.77 11.35
CA LEU A 94 -8.77 8.80 10.51
C LEU A 94 -10.16 8.40 10.01
N LYS A 95 -10.38 7.10 9.80
CA LYS A 95 -11.67 6.56 9.36
C LYS A 95 -12.60 6.19 10.51
N ALA A 96 -12.20 6.44 11.76
CA ALA A 96 -12.95 6.07 12.97
C ALA A 96 -13.34 4.59 13.00
N ILE A 97 -12.52 3.73 12.40
CA ILE A 97 -12.75 2.29 12.38
C ILE A 97 -12.09 1.72 13.63
N PRO A 98 -12.85 1.07 14.53
CA PRO A 98 -12.27 0.40 15.67
C PRO A 98 -11.49 -0.80 15.18
N GLU A 99 -10.18 -0.80 15.42
CA GLU A 99 -9.34 -1.98 15.24
C GLU A 99 -8.35 -2.05 16.39
N ASP A 100 -8.08 -3.25 16.88
CA ASP A 100 -7.08 -3.53 17.92
C ASP A 100 -5.64 -3.42 17.38
N LEU A 101 -5.37 -2.44 16.51
CA LEU A 101 -4.01 -2.17 16.09
C LEU A 101 -3.30 -1.30 17.11
N THR A 102 -2.26 -1.87 17.72
CA THR A 102 -1.36 -1.13 18.57
C THR A 102 -0.56 -0.13 17.72
N VAL A 103 -0.56 1.15 18.12
CA VAL A 103 0.35 2.15 17.56
C VAL A 103 1.78 1.71 17.91
N PRO A 104 2.64 1.42 16.92
CA PRO A 104 4.01 1.06 17.23
C PRO A 104 4.71 2.26 17.87
N ASP A 105 5.43 2.00 18.96
CA ASP A 105 6.27 3.03 19.58
C ASP A 105 7.52 3.26 18.71
N ILE A 106 7.74 4.51 18.33
CA ILE A 106 8.86 4.96 17.50
C ILE A 106 9.70 5.88 18.36
N ASP A 107 10.87 5.41 18.77
CA ASP A 107 11.76 6.19 19.62
C ASP A 107 12.50 7.30 18.84
N LYS A 108 13.31 8.11 19.55
CA LYS A 108 14.07 9.21 18.94
C LYS A 108 15.09 8.74 17.90
N ASN A 109 15.74 7.59 18.11
CA ASN A 109 16.74 7.04 17.20
C ASN A 109 16.08 6.47 15.94
N GLU A 110 14.95 5.78 16.10
CA GLU A 110 14.14 5.29 14.98
C GLU A 110 13.58 6.45 14.15
N MET A 111 13.13 7.52 14.81
CA MET A 111 12.69 8.74 14.13
C MET A 111 13.81 9.37 13.30
N GLN A 112 15.06 9.37 13.77
CA GLN A 112 16.20 9.85 12.99
C GLN A 112 16.44 9.01 11.72
N GLN A 113 16.24 7.69 11.79
CA GLN A 113 16.35 6.81 10.61
C GLN A 113 15.23 7.09 9.60
N ILE A 114 14.00 7.33 10.06
CA ILE A 114 12.87 7.73 9.21
C ILE A 114 13.17 9.07 8.52
N VAL A 115 13.68 10.06 9.26
CA VAL A 115 14.07 11.37 8.71
C VAL A 115 15.24 11.25 7.73
N ALA A 116 16.21 10.38 8.00
CA ALA A 116 17.31 10.11 7.09
C ALA A 116 16.78 9.51 5.78
N PHE A 117 15.89 8.50 5.86
CA PHE A 117 15.25 7.93 4.69
C PHE A 117 14.41 8.96 3.93
N SER A 118 13.61 9.78 4.61
CA SER A 118 12.75 10.79 3.97
C SER A 118 13.53 11.86 3.20
N ARG A 119 14.83 12.01 3.50
CA ARG A 119 15.76 12.92 2.80
C ARG A 119 16.53 12.26 1.67
N SER A 120 16.47 10.93 1.55
CA SER A 120 17.06 10.21 0.40
C SER A 120 16.22 10.44 -0.87
N SER A 121 16.83 10.27 -2.05
CA SER A 121 16.11 10.40 -3.33
C SER A 121 14.88 9.49 -3.42
N ALA A 122 15.00 8.25 -2.91
CA ALA A 122 13.90 7.30 -2.85
C ALA A 122 12.79 7.76 -1.89
N GLY A 123 13.16 8.18 -0.68
CA GLY A 123 12.19 8.64 0.34
C GLY A 123 11.45 9.90 -0.08
N VAL A 124 12.14 10.87 -0.68
CA VAL A 124 11.51 12.09 -1.22
C VAL A 124 10.42 11.75 -2.22
N LYS A 125 10.65 10.79 -3.12
CA LYS A 125 9.64 10.35 -4.09
C LYS A 125 8.52 9.55 -3.42
N LEU A 126 8.86 8.51 -2.66
CA LEU A 126 7.89 7.59 -2.08
C LEU A 126 6.94 8.26 -1.08
N MET A 127 7.43 9.26 -0.34
CA MET A 127 6.62 10.02 0.63
C MET A 127 5.90 11.21 0.00
N ALA A 128 6.10 11.49 -1.29
CA ALA A 128 5.45 12.61 -1.94
C ALA A 128 3.95 12.32 -2.20
N PRO A 129 3.07 13.33 -2.07
CA PRO A 129 1.64 13.15 -2.31
C PRO A 129 1.29 12.67 -3.72
N ASP A 130 2.03 13.12 -4.73
CA ASP A 130 1.84 12.73 -6.12
C ASP A 130 2.21 11.27 -6.38
N PHE A 131 3.22 10.74 -5.70
CA PHE A 131 3.57 9.32 -5.74
C PHE A 131 2.45 8.47 -5.15
N SER A 132 1.93 8.85 -3.98
CA SER A 132 0.78 8.17 -3.35
C SER A 132 -0.44 8.17 -4.27
N ARG A 133 -0.76 9.31 -4.90
CA ARG A 133 -1.83 9.39 -5.90
C ARG A 133 -1.57 8.50 -7.11
N GLY A 134 -0.34 8.48 -7.61
CA GLY A 134 0.06 7.63 -8.74
C GLY A 134 -0.07 6.14 -8.45
N MET A 135 0.28 5.70 -7.24
CA MET A 135 0.08 4.31 -6.80
C MET A 135 -1.41 3.93 -6.77
N VAL A 136 -2.27 4.80 -6.23
CA VAL A 136 -3.73 4.58 -6.22
C VAL A 136 -4.25 4.43 -7.65
N LEU A 137 -3.84 5.33 -8.56
CA LEU A 137 -4.23 5.26 -9.97
C LEU A 137 -3.71 4.00 -10.67
N ALA A 138 -2.51 3.53 -10.33
CA ALA A 138 -1.95 2.30 -10.87
C ALA A 138 -2.77 1.07 -10.43
N ALA A 139 -3.18 1.03 -9.16
CA ALA A 139 -3.99 -0.06 -8.63
C ALA A 139 -5.45 -0.02 -9.11
N LYS A 140 -5.96 1.15 -9.52
CA LYS A 140 -7.37 1.37 -9.87
C LYS A 140 -7.92 0.40 -10.91
N SER A 141 -7.12 0.03 -11.92
CA SER A 141 -7.57 -0.92 -12.95
C SER A 141 -7.79 -2.34 -12.41
N ALA A 142 -6.95 -2.78 -11.47
CA ALA A 142 -7.13 -4.05 -10.78
C ALA A 142 -8.29 -3.96 -9.79
N GLU A 143 -8.39 -2.87 -9.04
CA GLU A 143 -9.51 -2.58 -8.15
C GLU A 143 -10.85 -2.65 -8.89
N ASP A 144 -11.02 -1.90 -9.98
CA ASP A 144 -12.25 -1.88 -10.76
C ASP A 144 -12.65 -3.26 -11.27
N LYS A 145 -11.67 -4.05 -11.70
CA LYS A 145 -11.91 -5.42 -12.16
C LYS A 145 -12.46 -6.30 -11.02
N GLU A 146 -11.85 -6.24 -9.84
CA GLU A 146 -12.30 -7.03 -8.69
C GLU A 146 -13.66 -6.55 -8.16
N LEU A 147 -13.89 -5.24 -8.13
CA LEU A 147 -15.18 -4.67 -7.72
C LEU A 147 -16.31 -5.11 -8.66
N VAL A 148 -16.09 -5.09 -9.97
CA VAL A 148 -17.05 -5.61 -10.96
C VAL A 148 -17.28 -7.11 -10.76
N ALA A 149 -16.23 -7.89 -10.49
CA ALA A 149 -16.36 -9.31 -10.19
C ALA A 149 -17.19 -9.57 -8.92
N CYS A 150 -17.11 -8.68 -7.93
CA CYS A 150 -17.94 -8.69 -6.73
C CYS A 150 -19.33 -8.04 -6.91
N GLY A 151 -19.73 -7.74 -8.15
CA GLY A 151 -21.06 -7.22 -8.48
C GLY A 151 -21.27 -5.75 -8.13
N TYR A 152 -20.20 -5.00 -7.83
CA TYR A 152 -20.27 -3.55 -7.69
C TYR A 152 -20.32 -2.90 -9.09
N LYS A 153 -21.26 -1.96 -9.27
CA LYS A 153 -21.49 -1.25 -10.55
C LYS A 153 -21.28 0.26 -10.47
N GLY A 154 -20.77 0.77 -9.34
CA GLY A 154 -20.48 2.19 -9.11
C GLY A 154 -19.06 2.56 -9.48
N ALA A 155 -18.78 3.86 -9.53
CA ALA A 155 -17.42 4.39 -9.44
C ALA A 155 -17.16 4.75 -7.97
N LEU A 156 -16.02 4.31 -7.43
CA LEU A 156 -15.46 4.82 -6.18
C LEU A 156 -14.88 6.23 -6.37
#